data_AF-D4DPV1-F1
#
_entry.id   AF-D4DPV1-F1
#
_cell.length_a   1.000
_cell.length_b   1.000
_cell.length_c   1.000
_cell.angle_alpha   90.00
_cell.angle_beta   90.00
_cell.angle_gamma   90.00
#
_symmetry.space_group_name_H-M   'P 1'
#
loop_
_entity.id
_entity.type
_entity.pdbx_description
1 polymer ?
#
loop_
_entity_poly.entity_id
_entity_poly.type
_entity_poly.pdbx_seq_one_letter_code
_entity_poly.pdbx_strand_id
1 'polypeptide(L)'
;MKLSAEQMQSRLDHIQSCYRRWLELQPKLEAAQEEWRQAAGLMAELDAFYAKEYMAFNQAVEDGLELDERTEGEYRVLSEDALYNAFGEQYELAWQWMRLAMQSLDPANRCF
;
A
#
# COMPACT_ATOMS: atom_id res chain seq x y z
N MET A 1 2.25 -8.72 45.63
CA MET A 1 3.69 -8.96 45.80
C MET A 1 4.44 -7.76 45.24
N LYS A 2 5.34 -7.12 45.98
CA LYS A 2 6.19 -6.04 45.41
C LYS A 2 7.31 -6.68 44.58
N LEU A 3 7.53 -6.19 43.36
CA LEU A 3 8.65 -6.63 42.52
C LEU A 3 9.98 -6.24 43.18
N SER A 4 11.02 -7.06 43.02
CA SER A 4 12.38 -6.69 43.38
C SER A 4 12.92 -5.61 42.42
N ALA A 5 13.97 -4.89 42.83
CA ALA A 5 14.63 -3.91 41.99
C ALA A 5 15.12 -4.52 40.65
N GLU A 6 15.64 -5.74 40.70
CA GLU A 6 16.08 -6.48 39.52
C GLU A 6 14.93 -6.81 38.57
N GLN A 7 13.78 -7.24 39.10
CA GLN A 7 12.58 -7.50 38.29
C GLN A 7 12.03 -6.23 37.66
N MET A 8 12.07 -5.10 38.38
CA MET A 8 11.68 -3.79 37.84
C MET A 8 12.63 -3.33 36.73
N GLN A 9 13.95 -3.49 36.91
CA GLN A 9 14.95 -3.12 35.92
C GLN A 9 14.79 -3.95 34.64
N SER A 10 14.65 -5.27 34.75
CA SER A 10 14.43 -6.15 33.60
C SER A 10 13.18 -5.77 32.80
N ARG A 11 12.08 -5.41 33.50
CA ARG A 11 10.86 -4.92 32.83
C ARG A 11 11.09 -3.58 32.14
N LEU A 12 11.82 -2.66 32.76
CA LEU A 12 12.14 -1.37 32.17
C LEU A 12 12.98 -1.53 30.90
N ASP A 13 14.02 -2.36 30.93
CA ASP A 13 14.90 -2.62 29.79
C ASP A 13 14.11 -3.18 28.60
N HIS A 14 13.17 -4.09 28.86
CA HIS A 14 12.27 -4.61 27.83
C HIS A 14 11.41 -3.51 27.20
N ILE A 15 10.77 -2.66 28.01
CA ILE A 15 9.95 -1.56 27.49
C ILE A 15 10.80 -0.53 26.72
N GLN A 16 12.01 -0.23 27.19
CA GLN A 16 12.95 0.65 26.47
C GLN A 16 13.35 0.07 25.12
N SER A 17 13.55 -1.24 25.03
CA SER A 17 13.80 -1.94 23.77
C SER A 17 12.61 -1.83 22.81
N CYS A 18 11.38 -2.05 23.31
CA CYS A 18 10.16 -1.86 22.53
C CYS A 18 10.02 -0.42 22.01
N TYR A 19 10.28 0.57 22.87
CA TYR A 19 10.21 1.98 22.49
C TYR A 19 11.24 2.36 21.43
N ARG A 20 12.49 1.89 21.57
CA ARG A 20 13.51 2.09 20.52
C ARG A 20 13.07 1.48 19.19
N ARG A 21 12.52 0.27 19.22
CA ARG A 21 12.02 -0.40 18.02
C ARG A 21 10.87 0.36 17.39
N TRP A 22 9.98 0.94 18.19
CA TRP A 22 8.93 1.83 17.70
C TRP A 22 9.50 3.06 16.99
N LEU A 23 10.49 3.74 17.60
CA LEU A 23 11.14 4.92 16.98
C LEU A 23 11.82 4.59 15.65
N GLU A 24 12.36 3.38 15.49
CA GLU A 24 12.92 2.91 14.21
C GLU A 24 11.85 2.65 13.14
N LEU A 25 10.65 2.23 13.55
CA LEU A 25 9.55 1.88 12.65
C LEU A 25 8.75 3.10 12.23
N GLN A 26 8.56 4.08 13.12
CA GLN A 26 7.75 5.27 12.86
C GLN A 26 8.06 5.96 11.53
N PRO A 27 9.32 6.33 11.19
CA PRO A 27 9.59 7.00 9.92
C PRO A 27 9.32 6.11 8.70
N LYS A 28 9.42 4.78 8.83
CA LYS A 28 9.09 3.84 7.74
C LYS A 28 7.60 3.78 7.49
N LEU A 29 6.79 3.85 8.55
CA LEU A 29 5.34 3.90 8.44
C LEU A 29 4.89 5.22 7.81
N GLU A 30 5.52 6.34 8.18
CA GLU A 30 5.27 7.65 7.56
C GLU A 30 5.68 7.67 6.08
N ALA A 31 6.84 7.10 5.74
CA ALA A 31 7.28 6.96 4.36
C ALA A 31 6.31 6.09 3.54
N ALA A 32 5.86 4.95 4.07
CA ALA A 32 4.89 4.10 3.38
C ALA A 32 3.55 4.80 3.12
N GLN A 33 3.12 5.71 3.99
CA GLN A 33 1.94 6.55 3.73
C GLN A 33 2.15 7.54 2.57
N GLU A 34 3.37 8.06 2.43
CA GLU A 34 3.72 8.95 1.33
C GLU A 34 3.81 8.18 0.00
N GLU A 35 4.46 7.03 0.01
CA GLU A 35 4.49 6.11 -1.14
C GLU A 35 3.07 5.70 -1.56
N TRP A 36 2.18 5.43 -0.60
CA TRP A 36 0.77 5.16 -0.88
C TRP A 36 0.06 6.33 -1.58
N ARG A 37 0.32 7.58 -1.16
CA ARG A 37 -0.25 8.77 -1.81
C ARG A 37 0.22 8.89 -3.26
N GLN A 38 1.49 8.62 -3.52
CA GLN A 38 2.04 8.63 -4.88
C GLN A 38 1.43 7.53 -5.74
N ALA A 39 1.36 6.30 -5.21
CA ALA A 39 0.73 5.16 -5.89
C ALA A 39 -0.75 5.42 -6.21
N ALA A 40 -1.50 6.05 -5.30
CA ALA A 40 -2.89 6.42 -5.55
C ALA A 40 -3.02 7.46 -6.69
N GLY A 41 -2.07 8.38 -6.81
CA GLY A 41 -2.01 9.33 -7.94
C GLY A 41 -1.81 8.62 -9.27
N LEU A 42 -0.86 7.68 -9.33
CA LEU A 42 -0.60 6.87 -10.53
C LEU A 42 -1.84 6.04 -10.92
N MET A 43 -2.48 5.39 -9.95
CA MET A 43 -3.69 4.59 -10.20
C MET A 43 -4.86 5.43 -10.72
N ALA A 44 -4.99 6.68 -10.26
CA ALA A 44 -6.01 7.59 -10.79
C ALA A 44 -5.74 7.99 -12.24
N GLU A 45 -4.47 8.15 -12.63
CA GLU A 45 -4.09 8.42 -14.03
C GLU A 45 -4.39 7.21 -14.93
N LEU A 46 -4.02 6.00 -14.47
CA LEU A 46 -4.32 4.75 -15.17
C LEU A 46 -5.83 4.50 -15.32
N ASP A 47 -6.62 4.75 -14.26
CA ASP A 47 -8.08 4.64 -14.28
C ASP A 47 -8.70 5.66 -15.25
N ALA A 48 -8.21 6.90 -15.26
CA ALA A 48 -8.68 7.92 -16.19
C ALA A 48 -8.43 7.52 -17.65
N PHE A 49 -7.25 6.97 -17.96
CA PHE A 49 -6.92 6.43 -19.28
C PHE A 49 -7.83 5.24 -19.62
N TYR A 50 -7.95 4.26 -18.71
CA TYR A 50 -8.76 3.07 -18.91
C TYR A 50 -10.23 3.40 -19.20
N ALA A 51 -10.79 4.36 -18.45
CA ALA A 51 -12.20 4.74 -18.54
C ALA A 51 -12.53 5.56 -19.81
N LYS A 52 -11.57 6.28 -20.40
CA LYS A 52 -11.86 7.29 -21.43
C LYS A 52 -11.18 7.07 -22.76
N GLU A 53 -9.97 6.49 -22.75
CA GLU A 53 -9.06 6.49 -23.91
C GLU A 53 -8.74 5.07 -24.38
N TYR A 54 -8.70 4.11 -23.45
CA TYR A 54 -8.28 2.72 -23.72
C TYR A 54 -8.95 2.09 -24.94
N MET A 55 -10.27 2.17 -25.06
CA MET A 55 -11.00 1.55 -26.19
C MET A 55 -10.60 2.15 -27.55
N ALA A 56 -10.31 3.45 -27.60
CA ALA A 56 -9.90 4.11 -28.84
C ALA A 56 -8.48 3.67 -29.24
N PHE A 57 -7.57 3.55 -28.27
CA PHE A 57 -6.22 3.04 -28.51
C PHE A 57 -6.24 1.57 -28.93
N ASN A 58 -7.01 0.75 -28.22
CA ASN A 58 -7.15 -0.68 -28.52
C ASN A 58 -7.68 -0.88 -29.95
N GLN A 59 -8.78 -0.21 -30.32
CA GLN A 59 -9.32 -0.27 -31.68
C GLN A 59 -8.32 0.22 -32.74
N ALA A 60 -7.58 1.30 -32.48
CA ALA A 60 -6.60 1.82 -33.43
C ALA A 60 -5.48 0.80 -33.70
N VAL A 61 -5.01 0.09 -32.66
CA VAL A 61 -4.03 -0.99 -32.79
C VAL A 61 -4.62 -2.18 -33.54
N GLU A 62 -5.86 -2.57 -33.24
CA GLU A 62 -6.57 -3.62 -34.00
C GLU A 62 -6.76 -3.27 -35.48
N ASP A 63 -6.99 -1.98 -35.78
CA ASP A 63 -7.12 -1.45 -37.15
C ASP A 63 -5.77 -1.31 -37.88
N GLY A 64 -4.65 -1.65 -37.21
CA GLY A 64 -3.32 -1.74 -37.81
C GLY A 64 -2.39 -0.57 -37.50
N LEU A 65 -2.71 0.30 -36.53
CA LEU A 65 -1.77 1.30 -36.02
C LEU A 65 -0.63 0.61 -35.26
N GLU A 66 0.60 0.77 -35.73
CA GLU A 66 1.77 0.23 -35.03
C GLU A 66 2.15 1.15 -33.86
N LEU A 67 1.85 0.70 -32.64
CA LEU A 67 2.36 1.29 -31.39
C LEU A 67 3.43 0.38 -30.78
N ASP A 68 4.45 0.98 -30.15
CA ASP A 68 5.36 0.20 -29.32
C ASP A 68 4.69 -0.09 -27.96
N GLU A 69 4.15 -1.29 -27.83
CA GLU A 69 3.48 -1.76 -26.61
C GLU A 69 4.41 -2.47 -25.62
N ARG A 70 5.73 -2.43 -25.86
CA ARG A 70 6.70 -3.14 -25.01
C ARG A 70 6.75 -2.53 -23.61
N THR A 71 6.79 -3.44 -22.66
CA THR A 71 6.97 -3.21 -21.22
C THR A 71 8.27 -3.90 -20.79
N GLU A 72 8.85 -3.49 -19.65
CA GLU A 72 10.13 -4.02 -19.14
C GLU A 72 9.95 -5.37 -18.42
N GLY A 73 9.04 -6.21 -18.92
CA GLY A 73 8.71 -7.52 -18.36
C GLY A 73 7.28 -7.64 -17.84
N GLU A 74 6.51 -6.55 -17.79
CA GLU A 74 5.09 -6.55 -17.40
C GLU A 74 4.15 -6.96 -18.54
N TYR A 75 2.86 -7.14 -18.26
CA TYR A 75 1.83 -7.23 -19.29
C TYR A 75 1.66 -5.90 -20.03
N ARG A 76 1.31 -5.96 -21.32
CA ARG A 76 1.04 -4.76 -22.13
C ARG A 76 -0.15 -3.99 -21.55
N VAL A 77 -0.06 -2.67 -21.47
CA VAL A 77 -1.13 -1.82 -20.94
C VAL A 77 -2.44 -1.98 -21.73
N LEU A 78 -2.35 -2.20 -23.05
CA LEU A 78 -3.52 -2.46 -23.92
C LEU A 78 -4.02 -3.92 -23.90
N SER A 79 -3.41 -4.79 -23.08
CA SER A 79 -4.02 -6.09 -22.83
C SER A 79 -5.22 -5.92 -21.90
N GLU A 80 -6.32 -6.59 -22.25
CA GLU A 80 -7.65 -6.44 -21.62
C GLU A 80 -7.59 -6.53 -20.08
N ASP A 81 -6.72 -7.38 -19.57
CA ASP A 81 -6.64 -7.70 -18.14
C ASP A 81 -5.57 -6.92 -17.36
N ALA A 82 -4.61 -6.23 -18.01
CA ALA A 82 -3.47 -5.64 -17.28
C ALA A 82 -3.89 -4.57 -16.27
N LEU A 83 -4.61 -3.55 -16.74
CA LEU A 83 -5.08 -2.47 -15.88
C LEU A 83 -6.20 -2.94 -14.95
N TYR A 84 -7.11 -3.79 -15.46
CA TYR A 84 -8.19 -4.34 -14.66
C TYR A 84 -7.67 -5.12 -13.43
N ASN A 85 -6.68 -5.99 -13.61
CA ASN A 85 -6.04 -6.72 -12.52
C ASN A 85 -5.32 -5.78 -11.54
N ALA A 86 -4.57 -4.80 -12.06
CA ALA A 86 -3.87 -3.82 -11.23
C ALA A 86 -4.84 -3.02 -10.32
N PHE A 87 -6.02 -2.66 -10.83
CA PHE A 87 -7.04 -1.99 -10.02
C PHE A 87 -7.61 -2.91 -8.93
N GLY A 88 -7.80 -4.20 -9.24
CA GLY A 88 -8.21 -5.21 -8.26
C GLY A 88 -7.18 -5.37 -7.14
N GLU A 89 -5.90 -5.51 -7.49
CA GLU A 89 -4.79 -5.62 -6.52
C GLU A 89 -4.71 -4.38 -5.61
N GLN A 90 -4.81 -3.19 -6.20
CA GLN A 90 -4.81 -1.93 -5.45
C GLN A 90 -6.01 -1.84 -4.50
N TYR A 91 -7.19 -2.25 -4.95
CA TYR A 91 -8.40 -2.28 -4.12
C TYR A 91 -8.23 -3.22 -2.92
N GLU A 92 -7.73 -4.43 -3.14
CA GLU A 92 -7.47 -5.39 -2.06
C GLU A 92 -6.44 -4.86 -1.07
N LEU A 93 -5.36 -4.26 -1.55
CA LEU A 93 -4.33 -3.67 -0.71
C LEU A 93 -4.90 -2.53 0.15
N ALA A 94 -5.70 -1.64 -0.43
CA ALA A 94 -6.36 -0.56 0.31
C ALA A 94 -7.23 -1.08 1.47
N TRP A 95 -7.98 -2.17 1.24
CA TRP A 95 -8.77 -2.82 2.29
C TRP A 95 -7.92 -3.41 3.41
N GLN A 96 -6.77 -4.00 3.08
CA GLN A 96 -5.84 -4.53 4.09
C GLN A 96 -5.32 -3.40 4.99
N TRP A 97 -4.86 -2.29 4.40
CA TRP A 97 -4.40 -1.12 5.14
C TRP A 97 -5.49 -0.53 6.03
N MET A 98 -6.72 -0.41 5.52
CA MET A 98 -7.85 0.09 6.31
C MET A 98 -8.14 -0.81 7.51
N ARG A 99 -8.11 -2.14 7.34
CA ARG A 99 -8.31 -3.09 8.45
C ARG A 99 -7.23 -2.95 9.52
N LEU A 100 -5.95 -2.78 9.14
CA LEU A 100 -4.85 -2.55 10.08
C LEU A 100 -5.05 -1.26 10.89
N ALA A 101 -5.46 -0.18 10.21
CA ALA A 101 -5.75 1.08 10.86
C ALA A 101 -6.92 0.94 11.85
N MET A 102 -8.03 0.33 11.43
CA MET A 102 -9.20 0.13 12.30
C MET A 102 -8.86 -0.71 13.53
N GLN A 103 -8.08 -1.79 13.39
CA GLN A 103 -7.64 -2.61 14.53
C GLN A 103 -6.84 -1.78 15.55
N SER A 104 -6.02 -0.84 15.08
CA SER A 104 -5.24 0.07 15.93
C SER A 104 -6.09 1.17 16.61
N LEU A 105 -7.29 1.42 16.08
CA LEU A 105 -8.25 2.39 16.61
C LEU A 105 -9.31 1.76 17.51
N ASP A 106 -9.45 0.42 17.53
CA ASP A 106 -10.45 -0.29 18.32
C ASP A 106 -10.32 0.08 19.82
N PRO A 107 -11.38 0.62 20.45
CA PRO A 107 -11.38 0.97 21.86
C PRO A 107 -11.05 -0.22 22.78
N ALA A 108 -11.38 -1.45 22.39
CA ALA A 108 -11.01 -2.65 23.14
C ALA A 108 -9.50 -2.88 23.21
N ASN A 109 -8.73 -2.28 22.29
CA ASN A 109 -7.28 -2.35 22.22
C ASN A 109 -6.59 -1.14 22.85
N ARG A 110 -7.33 -0.21 23.47
CA ARG A 110 -6.79 1.00 24.09
C ARG A 110 -7.07 1.05 25.60
N CYS A 111 -6.02 1.32 26.37
CA CYS A 111 -6.10 1.47 27.83
C CYS A 111 -5.97 2.93 28.30
N PHE A 112 -6.15 3.90 27.40
CA PHE A 112 -6.07 5.34 27.67
C PHE A 112 -7.18 6.11 26.96
#